data_AF-A0A955UKH3-F1
#
_entry.id   AF-A0A955UKH3-F1
#
_cell.length_a   1.000
_cell.length_b   1.000
_cell.length_c   1.000
_cell.angle_alpha   90.00
_cell.angle_beta   90.00
_cell.angle_gamma   90.00
#
_symmetry.space_group_name_H-M   'P 1'
#
loop_
_entity.id
_entity.type
_entity.pdbx_description
1 polymer ?
#
loop_
_entity_poly.entity_id
_entity_poly.type
_entity_poly.pdbx_seq_one_letter_code
_entity_poly.pdbx_strand_id
1 'polypeptide(L)'
;MANWQMFTRAHCAIYRGTRGLIGGNLIGIKMLLLTTRGRKTGRDRTLPLAYVEYKGDLVIVASNGGSSRDPAWWLNLKAAETARVQVGGERFEVGWSLAPPEERMEYWRRLQAAIPAHRKYRFRTDREIPIVRLHRRAAAWTTRPLEGAPRRAATA
;
A
#
# COMPACT_ATOMS: atom_id res chain seq x y z
N MET A 1 6.48 -12.51 -24.78
CA MET A 1 6.49 -12.16 -23.34
C MET A 1 5.73 -10.86 -23.16
N ALA A 2 4.54 -10.88 -22.56
CA ALA A 2 3.84 -9.63 -22.23
C ALA A 2 4.70 -8.83 -21.24
N ASN A 3 5.10 -7.61 -21.61
CA ASN A 3 6.00 -6.81 -20.79
C ASN A 3 5.21 -6.24 -19.60
N TRP A 4 5.06 -7.05 -18.55
CA TRP A 4 4.39 -6.73 -17.30
C TRP A 4 4.86 -5.41 -16.68
N GLN A 5 6.13 -5.06 -16.88
CA GLN A 5 6.67 -3.79 -16.42
C GLN A 5 6.09 -2.60 -17.19
N MET A 6 5.89 -2.71 -18.51
CA MET A 6 5.21 -1.65 -19.28
C MET A 6 3.76 -1.48 -18.84
N PHE A 7 3.02 -2.57 -18.64
CA PHE A 7 1.64 -2.51 -18.12
C PHE A 7 1.59 -1.82 -16.75
N THR A 8 2.46 -2.24 -15.83
CA THR A 8 2.56 -1.62 -14.50
C THR A 8 2.85 -0.12 -14.59
N ARG A 9 3.81 0.28 -15.44
CA ARG A 9 4.18 1.69 -15.63
C ARG A 9 3.03 2.50 -16.23
N ALA A 10 2.36 1.96 -17.24
CA ALA A 10 1.20 2.59 -17.87
C ALA A 10 0.05 2.77 -16.87
N HIS A 11 -0.30 1.73 -16.11
CA HIS A 11 -1.33 1.81 -15.08
C HIS A 11 -0.98 2.86 -14.02
N CYS A 12 0.26 2.87 -13.50
CA CYS A 12 0.68 3.90 -12.56
C CYS A 12 0.62 5.31 -13.15
N ALA A 13 1.02 5.51 -14.41
CA ALA A 13 0.99 6.81 -15.06
C ALA A 13 -0.45 7.32 -15.23
N ILE A 14 -1.34 6.48 -15.76
CA ILE A 14 -2.76 6.79 -15.96
C ILE A 14 -3.45 7.07 -14.61
N TYR A 15 -3.25 6.20 -13.62
CA TYR A 15 -3.83 6.36 -12.29
C TYR A 15 -3.37 7.69 -11.66
N ARG A 16 -2.08 8.04 -11.77
CA ARG A 16 -1.55 9.30 -11.25
C ARG A 16 -2.12 10.52 -11.96
N GLY A 17 -2.11 10.50 -13.30
CA GLY A 17 -2.60 11.62 -14.11
C GLY A 17 -4.10 11.88 -13.92
N THR A 18 -4.87 10.83 -13.66
CA THR A 18 -6.32 10.91 -13.50
C THR A 18 -6.78 10.92 -12.05
N ARG A 19 -5.86 11.01 -11.08
CA ARG A 19 -6.18 10.98 -9.64
C ARG A 19 -7.04 9.74 -9.27
N GLY A 20 -6.73 8.61 -9.89
CA GLY A 20 -7.39 7.32 -9.70
C GLY A 20 -8.76 7.16 -10.39
N LEU A 21 -9.24 8.17 -11.13
CA LEU A 21 -10.48 8.03 -11.93
C LEU A 21 -10.37 6.89 -12.95
N ILE A 22 -9.20 6.74 -13.58
CA ILE A 22 -8.91 5.62 -14.47
C ILE A 22 -7.93 4.67 -13.79
N GLY A 23 -8.33 3.39 -13.69
CA GLY A 23 -7.54 2.33 -13.07
C GLY A 23 -7.65 2.25 -11.55
N GLY A 24 -8.47 3.10 -10.90
CA GLY A 24 -8.82 3.00 -9.48
C GLY A 24 -9.82 1.91 -9.14
N ASN A 25 -10.63 1.49 -10.11
CA ASN A 25 -11.52 0.35 -10.02
C ASN A 25 -11.37 -0.49 -11.30
N LEU A 26 -11.05 -1.77 -11.16
CA LEU A 26 -10.94 -2.72 -12.25
C LEU A 26 -11.99 -3.81 -12.08
N ILE A 27 -13.11 -3.69 -12.82
CA ILE A 27 -14.21 -4.68 -12.80
C ILE A 27 -14.67 -4.96 -11.35
N GLY A 28 -14.94 -3.91 -10.59
CA GLY A 28 -15.38 -3.98 -9.19
C GLY A 28 -14.24 -4.09 -8.16
N ILE A 29 -12.99 -4.30 -8.59
CA ILE A 29 -11.84 -4.43 -7.69
C ILE A 29 -11.21 -3.06 -7.45
N LYS A 30 -11.23 -2.59 -6.20
CA LYS A 30 -10.55 -1.34 -5.80
C LYS A 30 -9.02 -1.50 -5.88
N MET A 31 -8.37 -0.50 -6.47
CA MET A 31 -6.92 -0.46 -6.67
C MET A 31 -6.31 0.76 -5.98
N LEU A 32 -5.15 0.57 -5.36
CA LEU A 32 -4.28 1.62 -4.84
C LEU A 32 -2.91 1.55 -5.51
N LEU A 33 -2.12 2.62 -5.43
CA LEU A 33 -0.70 2.56 -5.76
C LEU A 33 0.13 2.46 -4.48
N LEU A 34 0.92 1.40 -4.35
CA LEU A 34 1.88 1.25 -3.26
C LEU A 34 3.27 1.66 -3.73
N THR A 35 3.93 2.54 -2.98
CA THR A 35 5.32 2.94 -3.20
C THR A 35 6.19 2.46 -2.05
N THR A 36 7.17 1.61 -2.35
CA THR A 36 8.13 1.05 -1.38
C THR A 36 9.55 1.48 -1.73
N ARG A 37 10.42 1.61 -0.72
CA ARG A 37 11.86 1.82 -0.90
C ARG A 37 12.51 0.47 -1.21
N GLY A 38 13.24 0.35 -2.32
CA GLY A 38 13.86 -0.91 -2.71
C GLY A 38 14.97 -1.32 -1.74
N ARG A 39 14.81 -2.41 -0.98
CA ARG A 39 15.76 -2.81 0.09
C ARG A 39 17.21 -3.01 -0.37
N LYS A 40 17.42 -3.38 -1.64
CA LYS A 40 18.76 -3.58 -2.22
C LYS A 40 19.28 -2.34 -2.95
N THR A 41 18.39 -1.56 -3.57
CA THR A 41 18.79 -0.49 -4.50
C THR A 41 18.61 0.90 -3.91
N GLY A 42 17.97 1.02 -2.76
CA GLY A 42 17.36 2.24 -2.28
C GLY A 42 16.13 2.63 -3.12
N ARG A 43 16.25 2.80 -4.43
CA ARG A 43 15.25 3.44 -5.31
C ARG A 43 13.78 3.09 -5.02
N ASP A 44 12.93 4.11 -5.10
CA ASP A 44 11.48 3.96 -4.96
C ASP A 44 10.88 3.09 -6.07
N ARG A 45 9.97 2.20 -5.68
CA ARG A 45 9.24 1.30 -6.57
C ARG A 45 7.75 1.44 -6.33
N THR A 46 7.01 1.87 -7.35
CA THR A 46 5.56 1.97 -7.31
C THR A 46 4.91 0.88 -8.14
N LEU A 47 3.87 0.25 -7.61
CA LEU A 47 3.02 -0.68 -8.35
C LEU A 47 1.55 -0.53 -7.93
N PRO A 48 0.60 -0.88 -8.81
CA PRO A 48 -0.81 -0.99 -8.46
C PRO A 48 -1.07 -2.29 -7.69
N LEU A 49 -1.90 -2.23 -6.64
CA LEU A 49 -2.35 -3.39 -5.88
C LEU A 49 -3.85 -3.31 -5.62
N ALA A 50 -4.50 -4.48 -5.67
CA ALA A 50 -5.88 -4.62 -5.20
C ALA A 50 -5.91 -4.53 -3.67
N TYR A 51 -6.93 -3.87 -3.14
CA TYR A 51 -7.09 -3.71 -1.69
C TYR A 51 -8.56 -3.78 -1.26
N VAL A 52 -8.78 -4.00 0.03
CA VAL A 52 -10.06 -3.79 0.70
C VAL A 52 -9.88 -2.88 1.90
N GLU A 53 -10.91 -2.14 2.28
CA GLU A 53 -10.93 -1.38 3.53
C GLU A 53 -11.54 -2.25 4.62
N TYR A 54 -10.84 -2.39 5.75
CA TYR A 54 -11.36 -3.14 6.89
C TYR A 54 -10.78 -2.62 8.20
N LYS A 55 -11.67 -2.39 9.20
CA LYS A 55 -11.31 -1.84 10.52
C LYS A 55 -10.46 -0.54 10.44
N GLY A 56 -10.71 0.30 9.44
CA GLY A 56 -9.97 1.56 9.23
C GLY A 56 -8.62 1.41 8.49
N ASP A 57 -8.20 0.18 8.17
CA ASP A 57 -6.96 -0.09 7.46
C ASP A 57 -7.21 -0.40 5.97
N LEU A 58 -6.19 -0.13 5.15
CA LEU A 58 -6.13 -0.67 3.79
C LEU A 58 -5.46 -2.04 3.83
N VAL A 59 -6.19 -3.09 3.45
CA VAL A 59 -5.70 -4.46 3.49
C VAL A 59 -5.29 -4.91 2.08
N ILE A 60 -4.03 -5.32 1.95
CA ILE A 60 -3.44 -5.87 0.72
C ILE A 60 -2.89 -7.28 0.96
N VAL A 61 -2.65 -8.03 -0.11
CA VAL A 61 -2.20 -9.42 -0.03
C VAL A 61 -0.92 -9.63 -0.81
N ALA A 62 0.11 -10.17 -0.17
CA ALA A 62 1.39 -10.54 -0.79
C ALA A 62 1.29 -11.90 -1.50
N SER A 63 0.29 -12.05 -2.38
CA SER A 63 -0.02 -13.31 -3.06
C SER A 63 0.92 -13.63 -4.22
N ASN A 64 1.46 -12.61 -4.90
CA ASN A 64 2.30 -12.78 -6.09
C ASN A 64 1.70 -13.78 -7.11
N GLY A 65 0.38 -13.73 -7.30
CA GLY A 65 -0.34 -14.67 -8.19
C GLY A 65 -0.36 -16.13 -7.75
N GLY A 66 -0.03 -16.42 -6.48
CA GLY A 66 0.15 -17.76 -5.95
C GLY A 66 1.55 -18.34 -6.18
N SER A 67 2.54 -17.53 -6.55
CA SER A 67 3.93 -17.97 -6.66
C SER A 67 4.49 -18.43 -5.30
N SER A 68 5.42 -19.39 -5.33
CA SER A 68 6.22 -19.82 -4.17
C SER A 68 7.17 -18.74 -3.65
N ARG A 69 7.39 -17.66 -4.41
CA ARG A 69 8.23 -16.53 -3.99
C ARG A 69 7.37 -15.37 -3.52
N ASP A 70 7.79 -14.78 -2.40
CA ASP A 70 7.28 -13.50 -1.93
C ASP A 70 7.48 -12.39 -2.98
N PRO A 71 6.51 -11.48 -3.17
CA PRO A 71 6.68 -10.37 -4.10
C PRO A 71 7.71 -9.37 -3.59
N ALA A 72 8.46 -8.74 -4.50
CA ALA A 72 9.53 -7.82 -4.14
C ALA A 72 9.07 -6.65 -3.26
N TRP A 73 7.85 -6.13 -3.47
CA TRP A 73 7.30 -5.06 -2.65
C TRP A 73 7.08 -5.49 -1.19
N TRP A 74 6.72 -6.75 -0.95
CA TRP A 74 6.54 -7.27 0.40
C TRP A 74 7.89 -7.38 1.11
N LEU A 75 8.91 -7.85 0.39
CA LEU A 75 10.27 -7.90 0.90
C LEU A 75 10.83 -6.50 1.18
N ASN A 76 10.46 -5.49 0.39
CA ASN A 76 10.79 -4.10 0.63
C ASN A 76 10.08 -3.55 1.87
N LEU A 77 8.77 -3.81 2.03
CA LEU A 77 8.02 -3.42 3.24
C LEU A 77 8.61 -4.05 4.50
N LYS A 78 8.95 -5.34 4.48
CA LYS A 78 9.59 -5.99 5.65
C LYS A 78 10.90 -5.31 6.07
N ALA A 79 11.59 -4.63 5.17
CA ALA A 79 12.83 -3.93 5.43
C ALA A 79 12.65 -2.43 5.78
N ALA A 80 11.40 -1.94 5.81
CA ALA A 80 11.09 -0.53 6.06
C ALA A 80 9.88 -0.40 7.00
N GLU A 81 9.91 0.52 7.95
CA GLU A 81 8.78 0.72 8.87
C GLU A 81 7.58 1.40 8.20
N THR A 82 7.82 2.13 7.11
CA THR A 82 6.80 2.92 6.42
C THR A 82 6.83 2.74 4.91
N ALA A 83 5.71 3.08 4.29
CA ALA A 83 5.56 3.18 2.84
C ALA A 83 4.62 4.34 2.49
N ARG A 84 4.50 4.64 1.19
CA ARG A 84 3.56 5.64 0.70
C ARG A 84 2.50 4.96 -0.14
N VAL A 85 1.25 5.40 0.02
CA VAL A 85 0.13 4.93 -0.81
C VAL A 85 -0.51 6.10 -1.53
N GLN A 86 -1.11 5.80 -2.69
CA GLN A 86 -2.09 6.65 -3.33
C GLN A 86 -3.41 5.91 -3.45
N VAL A 87 -4.49 6.49 -2.93
CA VAL A 87 -5.86 6.01 -3.08
C VAL A 87 -6.66 7.15 -3.72
N GLY A 88 -7.12 6.94 -4.95
CA GLY A 88 -7.76 8.00 -5.72
C GLY A 88 -6.84 9.22 -5.86
N GLY A 89 -7.34 10.38 -5.43
CA GLY A 89 -6.62 11.65 -5.44
C GLY A 89 -5.74 11.90 -4.22
N GLU A 90 -5.78 11.04 -3.20
CA GLU A 90 -5.06 11.24 -1.94
C GLU A 90 -3.74 10.45 -1.92
N ARG A 91 -2.71 11.06 -1.35
CA ARG A 91 -1.40 10.44 -1.11
C ARG A 91 -1.01 10.63 0.35
N PHE A 92 -0.59 9.56 1.01
CA PHE A 92 -0.21 9.61 2.41
C PHE A 92 0.79 8.50 2.78
N GLU A 93 1.47 8.70 3.91
CA GLU A 93 2.34 7.70 4.50
C GLU A 93 1.54 6.69 5.31
N VAL A 94 1.96 5.44 5.28
CA VAL A 94 1.38 4.33 6.03
C VAL A 94 2.48 3.60 6.79
N GLY A 95 2.14 3.13 7.99
CA GLY A 95 2.83 2.01 8.61
C GLY A 95 2.19 0.71 8.16
N TRP A 96 2.73 -0.42 8.59
CA TRP A 96 2.15 -1.71 8.27
C TRP A 96 2.22 -2.70 9.43
N SER A 97 1.30 -3.65 9.42
CA SER A 97 1.31 -4.83 10.28
C SER A 97 0.74 -6.02 9.54
N LEU A 98 1.02 -7.23 10.00
CA LEU A 98 0.34 -8.42 9.51
C LEU A 98 -1.07 -8.49 10.11
N ALA A 99 -2.00 -9.10 9.38
CA ALA A 99 -3.27 -9.50 9.98
C ALA A 99 -3.01 -10.45 11.16
N PRO A 100 -3.69 -10.25 12.31
CA PRO A 100 -3.54 -11.14 13.44
C PRO A 100 -3.90 -12.59 13.06
N PRO A 101 -3.13 -13.60 13.53
CA PRO A 101 -3.38 -15.00 13.19
C PRO A 101 -4.81 -15.46 13.46
N GLU A 102 -5.39 -15.02 14.58
CA GLU A 102 -6.73 -15.35 15.04
C GLU A 102 -7.84 -14.75 14.16
N GLU A 103 -7.57 -13.61 13.51
CA GLU A 103 -8.53 -12.95 12.61
C GLU A 103 -8.33 -13.35 11.14
N ARG A 104 -7.25 -14.07 10.83
CA ARG A 104 -6.79 -14.32 9.45
C ARG A 104 -7.87 -14.88 8.53
N MET A 105 -8.74 -15.76 9.01
CA MET A 105 -9.85 -16.33 8.23
C MET A 105 -10.86 -15.26 7.82
N GLU A 106 -11.14 -14.31 8.71
CA GLU A 106 -12.09 -13.23 8.48
C GLU A 106 -11.57 -12.21 7.45
N TYR A 107 -10.27 -11.90 7.50
CA TYR A 107 -9.62 -11.14 6.44
C TYR A 107 -9.72 -11.85 5.09
N TRP A 108 -9.43 -13.16 5.05
CA TRP A 108 -9.57 -13.97 3.84
C TRP A 108 -10.99 -13.97 3.29
N ARG A 109 -12.00 -14.03 4.15
CA ARG A 109 -13.42 -13.98 3.73
C ARG A 109 -13.72 -12.69 2.97
N ARG A 110 -13.33 -11.54 3.52
CA ARG A 110 -13.51 -10.23 2.84
C ARG A 110 -12.72 -10.12 1.55
N LEU A 111 -11.45 -10.54 1.58
CA LEU A 111 -10.56 -10.50 0.42
C LEU A 111 -11.09 -11.36 -0.73
N GLN A 112 -11.65 -12.53 -0.45
CA GLN A 112 -12.20 -13.42 -1.48
C GLN A 112 -13.58 -12.99 -2.00
N ALA A 113 -14.34 -12.25 -1.18
CA ALA A 113 -15.58 -11.64 -1.60
C ALA A 113 -15.32 -10.47 -2.58
N ALA A 114 -14.34 -9.61 -2.26
CA ALA A 114 -14.00 -8.47 -3.10
C ALA A 114 -13.08 -8.82 -4.29
N ILE A 115 -12.21 -9.81 -4.14
CA ILE A 115 -11.18 -10.19 -5.11
C ILE A 115 -11.26 -11.70 -5.37
N PRO A 116 -12.20 -12.16 -6.23
CA PRO A 116 -12.45 -13.59 -6.45
C PRO A 116 -11.20 -14.41 -6.86
N ALA A 117 -10.23 -13.78 -7.51
CA ALA A 117 -8.95 -14.39 -7.88
C ALA A 117 -8.19 -14.99 -6.68
N HIS A 118 -8.35 -14.41 -5.48
CA HIS A 118 -7.71 -14.91 -4.26
C HIS A 118 -8.16 -16.32 -3.86
N ARG A 119 -9.35 -16.76 -4.26
CA ARG A 119 -9.85 -18.12 -3.98
C ARG A 119 -8.92 -19.21 -4.51
N LYS A 120 -8.20 -18.92 -5.60
CA LYS A 120 -7.31 -19.90 -6.26
C LYS A 120 -5.87 -19.86 -5.75
N TYR A 121 -5.42 -18.76 -5.14
CA TYR A 121 -4.00 -18.58 -4.82
C TYR A 121 -3.53 -19.38 -3.61
N ARG A 122 -4.41 -19.59 -2.62
CA ARG A 122 -4.09 -20.42 -1.44
C ARG A 122 -3.73 -21.86 -1.83
N PHE A 123 -4.30 -22.38 -2.91
CA PHE A 123 -4.07 -23.74 -3.38
C PHE A 123 -2.85 -23.88 -4.31
N ARG A 124 -2.21 -22.77 -4.67
CA ARG A 124 -1.08 -22.76 -5.63
C ARG A 124 0.28 -22.74 -4.96
N THR A 125 0.34 -22.59 -3.64
CA THR A 125 1.59 -22.50 -2.90
C THR A 125 1.43 -22.96 -1.45
N ASP A 126 2.47 -23.60 -0.93
CA ASP A 126 2.54 -24.04 0.46
C ASP A 126 2.98 -22.93 1.42
N ARG A 127 3.47 -21.79 0.90
CA ARG A 127 3.86 -20.67 1.76
C ARG A 127 2.64 -20.01 2.37
N GLU A 128 2.77 -19.54 3.60
CA GLU A 128 1.76 -18.67 4.17
C GLU A 128 1.74 -17.34 3.40
N ILE A 129 0.65 -17.06 2.70
CA ILE A 129 0.47 -15.80 1.97
C ILE A 129 0.23 -14.67 2.99
N PRO A 130 1.09 -13.63 3.06
CA PRO A 130 0.89 -12.53 4.00
C PRO A 130 -0.34 -11.69 3.66
N ILE A 131 -1.16 -11.42 4.67
CA ILE A 131 -2.19 -10.39 4.63
C ILE A 131 -1.63 -9.19 5.37
N VAL A 132 -1.50 -8.07 4.68
CA VAL A 132 -0.82 -6.88 5.18
C VAL A 132 -1.85 -5.78 5.38
N ARG A 133 -1.89 -5.22 6.58
CA ARG A 133 -2.69 -4.08 6.97
C ARG A 133 -1.82 -2.84 6.84
N LEU A 134 -2.29 -1.84 6.09
CA LEU A 134 -1.66 -0.54 5.98
C LEU A 134 -2.50 0.47 6.76
N HIS A 135 -1.94 0.99 7.83
CA HIS A 135 -2.58 1.99 8.67
C HIS A 135 -2.00 3.36 8.36
N ARG A 136 -2.87 4.35 8.16
CA ARG A 136 -2.47 5.73 7.87
C ARG A 136 -1.66 6.28 9.04
N ARG A 137 -0.46 6.81 8.77
CA ARG A 137 0.29 7.55 9.78
C ARG A 137 -0.28 8.95 9.87
N ALA A 138 -0.48 9.42 11.10
CA ALA A 138 -0.73 10.84 11.31
C ALA A 138 0.44 11.63 10.71
N ALA A 139 0.15 12.74 10.04
CA ALA A 139 1.20 13.67 9.66
C ALA A 139 1.97 14.00 10.95
N ALA A 140 3.28 13.75 10.98
CA ALA A 140 4.11 14.21 12.08
C ALA A 140 4.01 15.73 12.07
N TRP A 141 3.21 16.29 12.99
CA TRP A 141 3.16 17.73 13.21
C TRP A 141 4.55 18.17 13.66
N THR A 142 5.40 18.57 12.72
CA THR A 142 6.66 19.21 13.06
C THR A 142 6.36 20.69 13.22
N THR A 143 5.77 21.07 14.37
CA THR A 143 5.89 22.45 14.85
C THR A 143 7.35 22.63 15.24
N ARG A 144 8.19 23.03 14.27
CA ARG A 144 9.45 23.68 14.59
C ARG A 144 9.06 25.07 15.14
N PRO A 145 9.36 25.40 16.40
CA PRO A 145 9.18 26.78 16.87
C PRO A 145 9.97 27.69 15.93
N LEU A 146 9.37 28.79 15.49
CA LEU A 146 10.12 29.86 14.85
C LEU A 146 11.01 30.48 15.93
N GLU A 147 12.24 30.00 16.02
CA GLU A 147 13.31 30.73 16.70
C GLU A 147 13.44 32.09 16.02
N GLY A 148 13.09 33.17 16.74
CA GLY A 148 13.35 34.54 16.29
C GLY A 148 12.15 35.48 16.12
N ALA A 149 10.99 35.23 16.72
CA ALA A 149 10.01 36.32 16.86
C ALA A 149 10.56 37.38 17.84
N PRO A 150 10.78 38.64 17.41
CA PRO A 150 11.32 39.67 18.29
C PRO A 150 10.31 39.98 19.41
N ARG A 151 10.77 39.93 20.67
CA ARG A 151 10.00 40.47 21.80
C ARG A 151 9.76 41.94 21.52
N ARG A 152 8.50 42.33 21.29
CA ARG A 152 8.13 43.75 21.34
C ARG A 152 8.43 44.25 22.74
N ALA A 153 9.32 45.22 22.85
CA ALA A 153 9.54 45.97 24.07
C ALA A 153 8.24 46.69 24.43
N ALA A 154 7.75 46.47 25.65
CA ALA A 154 6.73 47.29 26.24
C ALA A 154 7.39 48.63 26.60
N THR A 155 6.98 49.70 25.93
CA THR A 155 7.20 51.07 26.38
C THR A 155 6.05 51.47 27.30
N ALA A 156 6.44 51.92 28.50
CA ALA A 156 5.80 52.77 29.52
C ALA A 156 4.28 52.92 29.52
#